data_AF-A0A376MND1-F1
#
_entry.id   AF-A0A376MND1-F1
#
_cell.length_a   1.000
_cell.length_b   1.000
_cell.length_c   1.000
_cell.angle_alpha   90.00
_cell.angle_beta   90.00
_cell.angle_gamma   90.00
#
_symmetry.space_group_name_H-M   'P 1'
#
loop_
_entity.id
_entity.type
_entity.pdbx_description
1 polymer ?
#
loop_
_entity_poly.entity_id
_entity_poly.type
_entity_poly.pdbx_seq_one_letter_code
_entity_poly.pdbx_strand_id
1 'polypeptide(L)'
;MTRIKINARRIFSLLIPFFFFTSVHAEQTAAPAKPVTVEAKNETFAPQHPDQYLSWKATSEQSERVDALAEDPRLVILWAGYPFSRDYNKPRGHAFAVTDVRETLRTGAPKNAEDGPLPMACWSCKSPDVARLIQKDGEDGYFHGKWARGGPEIVNNLGCADCHNTASPEFAQRQTGVNPFPSVCGSRDGSHW
;
A
#
# COMPACT_ATOMS: atom_id res chain seq x y z
N MET A 1 33.28 91.46 11.70
CA MET A 1 32.29 91.50 10.60
C MET A 1 32.29 90.09 10.02
N THR A 2 31.23 89.27 10.03
CA THR A 2 29.82 89.52 9.76
C THR A 2 29.02 88.35 10.36
N ARG A 3 27.91 88.62 11.06
CA ARG A 3 26.99 87.60 11.59
C ARG A 3 26.00 87.19 10.50
N ILE A 4 25.83 85.89 10.25
CA ILE A 4 24.69 85.35 9.51
C ILE A 4 23.91 84.45 10.46
N LYS A 5 22.67 84.86 10.75
CA LYS A 5 21.67 84.07 11.48
C LYS A 5 20.86 83.28 10.45
N ILE A 6 20.72 81.97 10.61
CA ILE A 6 19.67 81.20 9.94
C ILE A 6 18.95 80.35 10.98
N ASN A 7 17.63 80.53 10.99
CA ASN A 7 16.65 80.00 11.91
C ASN A 7 15.96 78.81 11.22
N ALA A 8 16.27 77.58 11.63
CA ALA A 8 15.61 76.39 11.09
C ALA A 8 14.57 75.89 12.09
N ARG A 9 13.33 76.34 11.86
CA ARG A 9 12.10 75.87 12.48
C ARG A 9 11.94 74.35 12.29
N ARG A 10 11.65 73.67 13.39
CA ARG A 10 10.60 72.64 13.56
C ARG A 10 10.26 71.82 12.32
N ILE A 11 10.79 70.61 12.24
CA ILE A 11 10.09 69.47 11.62
C ILE A 11 10.21 68.30 12.60
N PHE A 12 9.33 68.33 13.59
CA PHE A 12 8.96 67.17 14.39
C PHE A 12 7.93 66.39 13.57
N SER A 13 7.95 65.07 13.68
CA SER A 13 6.88 64.15 13.24
C SER A 13 6.95 63.67 11.78
N LEU A 14 7.45 62.43 11.59
CA LEU A 14 6.73 61.31 10.96
C LEU A 14 7.72 60.16 10.68
N LEU A 15 7.99 59.35 11.70
CA LEU A 15 8.47 57.97 11.54
C LEU A 15 7.45 57.06 12.22
N ILE A 16 6.35 56.78 11.51
CA ILE A 16 5.46 55.67 11.85
C ILE A 16 5.94 54.50 10.99
N PRO A 17 6.57 53.45 11.56
CA PRO A 17 6.79 52.23 10.82
C PRO A 17 5.42 51.59 10.63
N PHE A 18 4.98 51.50 9.38
CA PHE A 18 3.79 50.78 8.97
C PHE A 18 4.08 49.29 9.15
N PHE A 19 3.98 48.79 10.39
CA PHE A 19 3.86 47.37 10.68
C PHE A 19 2.49 46.93 10.15
N PHE A 20 2.45 46.57 8.87
CA PHE A 20 1.37 45.75 8.34
C PHE A 20 1.40 44.43 9.12
N PHE A 21 0.55 44.34 10.14
CA PHE A 21 0.15 43.08 10.73
C PHE A 21 -0.60 42.31 9.64
N THR A 22 0.12 41.49 8.88
CA THR A 22 -0.49 40.39 8.15
C THR A 22 -0.96 39.38 9.20
N SER A 23 -2.27 39.32 9.41
CA SER A 23 -2.89 38.24 10.17
C SER A 23 -2.62 36.94 9.44
N VAL A 24 -1.53 36.27 9.81
CA VAL A 24 -1.29 34.86 9.50
C VAL A 24 -2.41 34.09 10.17
N HIS A 25 -3.46 33.76 9.40
CA HIS A 25 -4.38 32.71 9.77
C HIS A 25 -3.56 31.42 9.73
N ALA A 26 -3.17 30.93 10.90
CA ALA A 26 -2.71 29.57 11.03
C ALA A 26 -3.92 28.67 10.72
N GLU A 27 -3.97 28.16 9.47
CA GLU A 27 -4.83 27.04 9.13
C GLU A 27 -4.51 25.93 10.13
N GLN A 28 -5.49 25.61 10.98
CA GLN A 28 -5.34 24.60 12.01
C GLN A 28 -5.23 23.26 11.28
N THR A 29 -4.00 22.80 11.02
CA THR A 29 -3.74 21.46 10.49
C THR A 29 -4.50 20.49 11.38
N ALA A 30 -5.54 19.87 10.82
CA ALA A 30 -6.34 18.87 11.50
C ALA A 30 -5.39 17.86 12.14
N ALA A 31 -5.60 17.57 13.42
CA ALA A 31 -4.84 16.54 14.11
C ALA A 31 -4.86 15.26 13.24
N PRO A 32 -3.71 14.57 13.06
CA PRO A 32 -3.68 13.38 12.24
C PRO A 32 -4.71 12.40 12.80
N ALA A 33 -5.71 12.06 11.98
CA ALA A 33 -6.71 11.08 12.34
C ALA A 33 -5.97 9.79 12.73
N LYS A 34 -6.39 9.17 13.84
CA LYS A 34 -5.83 7.87 14.23
C LYS A 34 -5.94 6.92 13.03
N PRO A 35 -4.86 6.24 12.63
CA PRO A 35 -4.91 5.34 11.50
C PRO A 35 -5.94 4.23 11.81
N VAL A 36 -6.97 4.13 10.98
CA VAL A 36 -7.97 3.06 11.08
C VAL A 36 -7.31 1.77 10.61
N THR A 37 -7.39 0.71 11.43
CA THR A 37 -6.84 -0.60 11.09
C THR A 37 -7.46 -1.12 9.79
N VAL A 38 -6.61 -1.57 8.86
CA VAL A 38 -7.07 -2.23 7.63
C VAL A 38 -7.81 -3.53 8.00
N GLU A 39 -9.09 -3.62 7.62
CA GLU A 39 -9.88 -4.85 7.71
C GLU A 39 -9.57 -5.76 6.51
N ALA A 40 -8.91 -6.88 6.78
CA ALA A 40 -8.42 -7.81 5.77
C ALA A 40 -9.41 -8.94 5.44
N LYS A 41 -10.44 -9.17 6.27
CA LYS A 41 -11.44 -10.23 6.05
C LYS A 41 -12.50 -9.75 5.07
N ASN A 42 -12.50 -10.32 3.88
CA ASN A 42 -13.40 -9.91 2.79
C ASN A 42 -14.88 -10.13 3.13
N GLU A 43 -15.19 -11.16 3.91
CA GLU A 43 -16.55 -11.53 4.33
C GLU A 43 -17.21 -10.42 5.15
N THR A 44 -16.43 -9.59 5.85
CA THR A 44 -16.92 -8.46 6.65
C THR A 44 -17.69 -7.45 5.79
N PHE A 45 -17.34 -7.33 4.50
CA PHE A 45 -17.97 -6.39 3.58
C PHE A 45 -19.19 -6.94 2.84
N ALA A 46 -19.45 -8.26 2.94
CA ALA A 46 -20.53 -8.92 2.21
C ALA A 46 -21.94 -8.34 2.49
N PRO A 47 -22.34 -8.01 3.74
CA PRO A 47 -23.68 -7.44 3.98
C PRO A 47 -23.87 -6.05 3.37
N GLN A 48 -22.79 -5.28 3.27
CA GLN A 48 -22.80 -3.90 2.77
C GLN A 48 -22.63 -3.87 1.25
N HIS A 49 -21.89 -4.82 0.66
CA HIS A 49 -21.56 -4.87 -0.77
C HIS A 49 -21.85 -6.24 -1.38
N PRO A 50 -23.11 -6.74 -1.33
CA PRO A 50 -23.42 -8.12 -1.69
C PRO A 50 -23.07 -8.47 -3.13
N ASP A 51 -23.37 -7.60 -4.10
CA ASP A 51 -23.12 -7.88 -5.52
C ASP A 51 -21.62 -7.87 -5.85
N GLN A 52 -20.88 -6.91 -5.30
CA GLN A 52 -19.42 -6.83 -5.46
C GLN A 52 -18.74 -8.01 -4.77
N TYR A 53 -19.19 -8.38 -3.57
CA TYR A 53 -18.66 -9.53 -2.86
C TYR A 53 -18.93 -10.84 -3.60
N LEU A 54 -20.15 -11.05 -4.12
CA LEU A 54 -20.49 -12.26 -4.88
C LEU A 54 -19.69 -12.37 -6.18
N SER A 55 -19.53 -11.27 -6.93
CA SER A 55 -18.72 -11.25 -8.15
C SER A 55 -17.22 -11.43 -7.88
N TRP A 56 -16.68 -10.87 -6.80
CA TRP A 56 -15.32 -11.16 -6.35
C TRP A 56 -15.16 -12.65 -6.01
N LYS A 57 -16.11 -13.21 -5.26
CA LYS A 57 -16.08 -14.62 -4.84
C LYS A 57 -16.14 -15.56 -6.04
N ALA A 58 -16.85 -15.19 -7.11
CA ALA A 58 -16.94 -15.97 -8.35
C ALA A 58 -15.57 -16.22 -9.02
N THR A 59 -14.51 -15.48 -8.66
CA THR A 59 -13.14 -15.82 -9.10
C THR A 59 -12.71 -17.22 -8.67
N SER A 60 -13.34 -17.84 -7.65
CA SER A 60 -13.09 -19.24 -7.30
C SER A 60 -13.48 -20.24 -8.40
N GLU A 61 -14.33 -19.84 -9.34
CA GLU A 61 -14.74 -20.68 -10.48
C GLU A 61 -13.60 -20.81 -11.51
N GLN A 62 -12.71 -19.82 -11.59
CA GLN A 62 -11.49 -19.83 -12.38
C GLN A 62 -10.41 -20.67 -11.67
N SER A 63 -10.67 -21.97 -11.54
CA SER A 63 -9.89 -22.88 -10.68
C SER A 63 -8.80 -23.66 -11.42
N GLU A 64 -8.87 -23.72 -12.75
CA GLU A 64 -7.96 -24.49 -13.58
C GLU A 64 -6.50 -24.07 -13.33
N ARG A 65 -5.64 -25.05 -13.06
CA ARG A 65 -4.20 -24.86 -12.88
C ARG A 65 -3.48 -25.48 -14.07
N VAL A 66 -2.93 -24.63 -14.92
CA VAL A 66 -2.23 -25.03 -16.15
C VAL A 66 -0.73 -24.88 -15.95
N ASP A 67 -0.01 -25.99 -16.04
CA ASP A 67 1.46 -26.03 -15.92
C ASP A 67 2.10 -25.51 -17.22
N ALA A 68 2.67 -24.31 -17.15
CA ALA A 68 3.31 -23.67 -18.30
C ALA A 68 4.68 -24.28 -18.62
N LEU A 69 5.34 -24.95 -17.66
CA LEU A 69 6.58 -25.68 -17.92
C LEU A 69 6.32 -26.99 -18.67
N ALA A 70 5.20 -27.65 -18.38
CA ALA A 70 4.76 -28.83 -19.13
C ALA A 70 4.35 -28.48 -20.57
N GLU A 71 3.69 -27.34 -20.79
CA GLU A 71 3.34 -26.85 -22.12
C GLU A 71 4.56 -26.40 -22.94
N ASP A 72 5.51 -25.68 -22.32
CA ASP A 72 6.74 -25.23 -22.97
C ASP A 72 7.98 -25.55 -22.13
N PRO A 73 8.56 -26.76 -22.28
CA PRO A 73 9.75 -27.17 -21.54
C PRO A 73 11.00 -26.31 -21.80
N ARG A 74 11.02 -25.47 -22.84
CA ARG A 74 12.13 -24.54 -23.08
C ARG A 74 12.23 -23.49 -21.98
N LEU A 75 11.13 -23.19 -21.29
CA LEU A 75 11.10 -22.29 -20.13
C LEU A 75 11.95 -22.82 -18.97
N VAL A 76 12.05 -24.16 -18.81
CA VAL A 76 12.91 -24.78 -17.80
C VAL A 76 14.38 -24.47 -18.07
N ILE A 77 14.80 -24.52 -19.35
CA ILE A 77 16.17 -24.20 -19.76
C ILE A 77 16.42 -22.70 -19.67
N LEU A 78 15.47 -21.88 -20.11
CA LEU A 78 15.57 -20.42 -20.06
C LEU A 78 15.78 -19.91 -18.63
N TRP A 79 15.11 -20.52 -17.65
CA TRP A 79 15.19 -20.15 -16.25
C TRP A 79 16.11 -21.05 -15.42
N ALA A 80 17.02 -21.79 -16.07
CA ALA A 80 17.94 -22.69 -15.38
C ALA A 80 18.72 -21.94 -14.27
N GLY A 81 18.65 -22.48 -13.04
CA GLY A 81 19.24 -21.85 -11.85
C GLY A 81 18.31 -20.89 -11.10
N TYR A 82 17.09 -20.66 -11.59
CA TYR A 82 16.10 -19.76 -10.96
C TYR A 82 14.85 -20.53 -10.52
N PRO A 83 14.13 -20.13 -9.45
CA PRO A 83 12.97 -20.89 -8.95
C PRO A 83 11.87 -21.15 -9.98
N PHE A 84 11.74 -20.29 -10.99
CA PHE A 84 10.76 -20.45 -12.07
C PHE A 84 11.01 -21.68 -12.94
N SER A 85 12.23 -22.24 -12.98
CA SER A 85 12.48 -23.51 -13.67
C SER A 85 11.95 -24.73 -12.91
N ARG A 86 11.52 -24.56 -11.65
CA ARG A 86 11.00 -25.65 -10.80
C ARG A 86 9.48 -25.75 -10.86
N ASP A 87 8.81 -24.61 -10.89
CA ASP A 87 7.36 -24.54 -10.92
C ASP A 87 6.90 -23.17 -11.43
N TYR A 88 6.09 -23.20 -12.50
CA TYR A 88 5.49 -22.03 -13.11
C TYR A 88 4.16 -22.42 -13.77
N ASN A 89 3.07 -21.96 -13.19
CA ASN A 89 1.71 -22.17 -13.67
C ASN A 89 1.16 -20.86 -14.23
N LYS A 90 0.23 -20.95 -15.20
CA LYS A 90 -0.57 -19.80 -15.64
C LYS A 90 -1.42 -19.26 -14.49
N PRO A 91 -1.74 -17.95 -14.48
CA PRO A 91 -2.59 -17.37 -13.45
C PRO A 91 -4.01 -17.95 -13.53
N ARG A 92 -4.65 -18.02 -12.36
CA ARG A 92 -6.05 -18.38 -12.19
C ARG A 92 -6.75 -17.35 -11.29
N GLY A 93 -7.96 -17.61 -10.83
CA GLY A 93 -8.76 -16.59 -10.12
C GLY A 93 -8.11 -16.07 -8.84
N HIS A 94 -8.40 -14.80 -8.49
CA HIS A 94 -7.86 -14.13 -7.28
C HIS A 94 -8.13 -14.90 -5.98
N ALA A 95 -9.22 -15.67 -5.91
CA ALA A 95 -9.53 -16.57 -4.79
C ALA A 95 -8.45 -17.63 -4.49
N PHE A 96 -7.49 -17.85 -5.40
CA PHE A 96 -6.39 -18.79 -5.22
C PHE A 96 -5.04 -18.13 -4.93
N ALA A 97 -4.96 -16.80 -4.86
CA ALA A 97 -3.68 -16.11 -4.77
C ALA A 97 -2.83 -16.53 -3.56
N VAL A 98 -3.44 -16.65 -2.36
CA VAL A 98 -2.72 -17.14 -1.16
C VAL A 98 -2.41 -18.63 -1.27
N THR A 99 -3.33 -19.42 -1.81
CA THR A 99 -3.10 -20.85 -2.04
C THR A 99 -1.92 -21.09 -2.98
N ASP A 100 -1.87 -20.39 -4.11
CA ASP A 100 -0.87 -20.61 -5.15
C ASP A 100 0.54 -20.18 -4.71
N VAL A 101 0.65 -19.09 -3.93
CA VAL A 101 1.96 -18.71 -3.37
C VAL A 101 2.42 -19.67 -2.28
N ARG A 102 1.50 -20.36 -1.59
CA ARG A 102 1.84 -21.40 -0.61
C ARG A 102 2.19 -22.74 -1.26
N GLU A 103 1.50 -23.11 -2.34
CA GLU A 103 1.67 -24.40 -3.01
C GLU A 103 2.84 -24.42 -3.99
N THR A 104 3.25 -23.26 -4.50
CA THR A 104 4.29 -23.23 -5.53
C THR A 104 5.63 -23.75 -5.02
N LEU A 105 6.33 -24.56 -5.82
CA LEU A 105 7.68 -25.04 -5.47
C LEU A 105 8.70 -23.89 -5.40
N ARG A 106 8.35 -22.68 -5.85
CA ARG A 106 9.20 -21.49 -5.77
C ARG A 106 9.43 -21.05 -4.33
N THR A 107 8.43 -21.14 -3.46
CA THR A 107 8.54 -20.76 -2.02
C THR A 107 9.18 -21.84 -1.17
N GLY A 108 9.36 -23.05 -1.71
CA GLY A 108 10.05 -24.15 -1.04
C GLY A 108 9.27 -24.74 0.13
N ALA A 109 9.98 -25.31 1.09
CA ALA A 109 9.39 -25.97 2.26
C ALA A 109 10.09 -25.52 3.55
N PRO A 110 9.89 -24.25 3.98
CA PRO A 110 10.54 -23.72 5.18
C PRO A 110 10.07 -24.45 6.44
N LYS A 111 11.00 -24.68 7.38
CA LYS A 111 10.71 -25.38 8.66
C LYS A 111 10.42 -24.41 9.82
N ASN A 112 10.81 -23.15 9.69
CA ASN A 112 10.60 -22.10 10.68
C ASN A 112 10.52 -20.72 9.98
N ALA A 113 10.33 -19.64 10.74
CA ALA A 113 10.11 -18.30 10.21
C ALA A 113 11.36 -17.69 9.54
N GLU A 114 12.55 -18.21 9.84
CA GLU A 114 13.85 -17.76 9.33
C GLU A 114 14.36 -18.61 8.14
N ASP A 115 13.62 -19.65 7.76
CA ASP A 115 13.97 -20.58 6.67
C ASP A 115 13.29 -20.21 5.34
N GLY A 116 13.75 -20.85 4.27
CA GLY A 116 13.16 -20.76 2.94
C GLY A 116 13.95 -19.88 1.95
N PRO A 117 13.74 -20.13 0.64
CA PRO A 117 14.47 -19.44 -0.41
C PRO A 117 14.03 -17.98 -0.63
N LEU A 118 12.78 -17.63 -0.33
CA LEU A 118 12.18 -16.36 -0.75
C LEU A 118 11.95 -15.38 0.42
N PRO A 119 11.99 -14.06 0.17
CA PRO A 119 11.77 -13.02 1.18
C PRO A 119 10.28 -12.71 1.41
N MET A 120 9.98 -11.90 2.42
CA MET A 120 8.61 -11.39 2.72
C MET A 120 7.90 -10.77 1.51
N ALA A 121 8.64 -10.13 0.61
CA ALA A 121 8.11 -9.47 -0.58
C ALA A 121 7.25 -10.39 -1.49
N CYS A 122 7.42 -11.71 -1.43
CA CYS A 122 6.59 -12.62 -2.22
C CYS A 122 5.10 -12.62 -1.81
N TRP A 123 4.77 -12.09 -0.63
CA TRP A 123 3.38 -11.90 -0.20
C TRP A 123 2.72 -10.62 -0.73
N SER A 124 3.49 -9.63 -1.21
CA SER A 124 3.03 -8.24 -1.35
C SER A 124 1.85 -8.02 -2.30
N CYS A 125 1.63 -8.95 -3.23
CA CYS A 125 0.53 -8.88 -4.19
C CYS A 125 -0.43 -10.07 -4.03
N LYS A 126 -0.60 -10.59 -2.81
CA LYS A 126 -1.37 -11.82 -2.56
C LYS A 126 -2.51 -11.66 -1.56
N SER A 127 -2.52 -10.59 -0.77
CA SER A 127 -3.42 -10.49 0.37
C SER A 127 -3.57 -9.06 0.91
N PRO A 128 -4.78 -8.68 1.39
CA PRO A 128 -4.98 -7.42 2.10
C PRO A 128 -4.29 -7.38 3.47
N ASP A 129 -3.87 -8.53 4.01
CA ASP A 129 -3.05 -8.59 5.24
C ASP A 129 -1.71 -7.86 5.07
N VAL A 130 -1.25 -7.66 3.83
CA VAL A 130 -0.02 -6.89 3.54
C VAL A 130 -0.16 -5.46 4.02
N ALA A 131 -1.24 -4.77 3.64
CA ALA A 131 -1.48 -3.39 4.06
C ALA A 131 -1.66 -3.29 5.59
N ARG A 132 -2.32 -4.29 6.20
CA ARG A 132 -2.45 -4.41 7.66
C ARG A 132 -1.08 -4.53 8.34
N LEU A 133 -0.20 -5.37 7.83
CA LEU A 133 1.15 -5.56 8.37
C LEU A 133 2.06 -4.36 8.15
N ILE A 134 1.99 -3.70 6.98
CA ILE A 134 2.74 -2.46 6.72
C ILE A 134 2.26 -1.34 7.64
N GLN A 135 0.96 -1.22 7.89
CA GLN A 135 0.42 -0.24 8.84
C GLN A 135 0.89 -0.50 10.27
N LYS A 136 1.05 -1.77 10.65
CA LYS A 136 1.47 -2.19 11.99
C LYS A 136 2.98 -2.06 12.20
N ASP A 137 3.78 -2.57 11.26
CA ASP A 137 5.22 -2.79 11.42
C ASP A 137 6.06 -1.76 10.63
N GLY A 138 5.44 -0.94 9.79
CA GLY A 138 6.13 -0.11 8.79
C GLY A 138 6.57 -0.90 7.56
N GLU A 139 6.90 -0.20 6.48
CA GLU A 139 7.33 -0.83 5.22
C GLU A 139 8.65 -1.62 5.40
N ASP A 140 9.64 -1.02 6.07
CA ASP A 140 10.90 -1.68 6.41
C ASP A 140 10.69 -2.93 7.26
N GLY A 141 9.80 -2.83 8.26
CA GLY A 141 9.45 -3.93 9.14
C GLY A 141 8.72 -5.06 8.41
N TYR A 142 7.86 -4.73 7.44
CA TYR A 142 7.16 -5.71 6.60
C TYR A 142 8.13 -6.46 5.68
N PHE A 143 8.99 -5.76 4.95
CA PHE A 143 9.91 -6.36 3.97
C PHE A 143 11.06 -7.14 4.61
N HIS A 144 11.33 -6.94 5.90
CA HIS A 144 12.35 -7.69 6.61
C HIS A 144 12.00 -9.18 6.81
N GLY A 145 12.96 -10.06 6.53
CA GLY A 145 12.89 -11.49 6.82
C GLY A 145 12.41 -12.37 5.65
N LYS A 146 12.18 -13.65 5.97
CA LYS A 146 11.78 -14.67 4.99
C LYS A 146 10.28 -14.70 4.77
N TRP A 147 9.86 -15.21 3.60
CA TRP A 147 8.47 -15.49 3.27
C TRP A 147 7.76 -16.30 4.37
N ALA A 148 8.46 -17.26 4.98
CA ALA A 148 7.91 -18.12 6.03
C ALA A 148 7.37 -17.35 7.24
N ARG A 149 8.00 -16.21 7.61
CA ARG A 149 7.55 -15.32 8.69
C ARG A 149 6.10 -14.85 8.51
N GLY A 150 5.71 -14.55 7.27
CA GLY A 150 4.37 -14.08 6.95
C GLY A 150 3.30 -15.16 6.97
N GLY A 151 3.68 -16.45 7.00
CA GLY A 151 2.74 -17.57 6.89
C GLY A 151 1.56 -17.55 7.88
N PRO A 152 1.81 -17.33 9.19
CA PRO A 152 0.73 -17.23 10.18
C PRO A 152 -0.12 -15.95 10.09
N GLU A 153 0.40 -14.88 9.47
CA GLU A 153 -0.19 -13.54 9.47
C GLU A 153 -0.96 -13.19 8.19
N ILE A 154 -0.57 -13.79 7.06
CA ILE A 154 -1.07 -13.49 5.72
C ILE A 154 -1.93 -14.67 5.27
N VAL A 155 -3.23 -14.57 5.56
CA VAL A 155 -4.17 -15.69 5.50
C VAL A 155 -5.43 -15.38 4.70
N ASN A 156 -5.69 -14.09 4.42
CA ASN A 156 -6.85 -13.65 3.63
C ASN A 156 -6.47 -13.54 2.15
N ASN A 157 -7.31 -14.04 1.25
CA ASN A 157 -7.10 -13.87 -0.18
C ASN A 157 -7.21 -12.41 -0.61
N LEU A 158 -6.57 -12.07 -1.74
CA LEU A 158 -6.76 -10.81 -2.49
C LEU A 158 -8.22 -10.38 -2.46
N GLY A 159 -8.47 -9.12 -2.13
CA GLY A 159 -9.79 -8.71 -1.68
C GLY A 159 -10.03 -7.21 -1.61
N CYS A 160 -11.08 -6.82 -0.87
CA CYS A 160 -11.64 -5.47 -0.92
C CYS A 160 -10.62 -4.41 -0.51
N ALA A 161 -9.87 -4.66 0.55
CA ALA A 161 -8.93 -3.70 1.12
C ALA A 161 -7.62 -3.54 0.31
N ASP A 162 -7.35 -4.43 -0.64
CA ASP A 162 -6.23 -4.26 -1.57
C ASP A 162 -6.50 -3.09 -2.55
N CYS A 163 -7.77 -2.83 -2.87
CA CYS A 163 -8.18 -1.86 -3.89
C CYS A 163 -8.95 -0.65 -3.34
N HIS A 164 -9.64 -0.80 -2.20
CA HIS A 164 -10.50 0.23 -1.62
C HIS A 164 -10.07 0.69 -0.24
N ASN A 165 -10.32 1.97 0.07
CA ASN A 165 -10.28 2.47 1.43
C ASN A 165 -11.52 1.99 2.19
N THR A 166 -11.46 0.82 2.78
CA THR A 166 -12.60 0.19 3.46
C THR A 166 -13.04 0.92 4.74
N ALA A 167 -12.23 1.85 5.24
CA ALA A 167 -12.56 2.72 6.37
C ALA A 167 -13.26 4.03 5.95
N SER A 168 -13.42 4.28 4.64
CA SER A 168 -13.93 5.55 4.14
C SER A 168 -15.46 5.62 4.14
N PRO A 169 -16.05 6.81 4.38
CA PRO A 169 -17.48 7.04 4.18
C PRO A 169 -17.94 6.73 2.75
N GLU A 170 -17.09 7.00 1.74
CA GLU A 170 -17.37 6.73 0.33
C GLU A 170 -17.56 5.24 0.10
N PHE A 171 -16.67 4.41 0.64
CA PHE A 171 -16.81 2.95 0.57
C PHE A 171 -18.11 2.50 1.22
N ALA A 172 -18.42 2.97 2.43
CA ALA A 172 -19.67 2.62 3.12
C ALA A 172 -20.94 3.02 2.34
N GLN A 173 -20.87 4.11 1.56
CA GLN A 173 -21.95 4.61 0.70
C GLN A 173 -21.99 3.93 -0.69
N ARG A 174 -21.15 2.91 -0.93
CA ARG A 174 -20.98 2.24 -2.24
C ARG A 174 -20.53 3.18 -3.35
N GLN A 175 -19.85 4.26 -3.00
CA GLN A 175 -19.27 5.20 -3.94
C GLN A 175 -17.85 4.73 -4.31
N THR A 176 -17.43 5.06 -5.54
CA THR A 176 -16.11 4.68 -6.05
C THR A 176 -15.03 5.55 -5.42
N GLY A 177 -14.47 5.11 -4.30
CA GLY A 177 -13.23 5.64 -3.72
C GLY A 177 -12.06 4.68 -3.96
N VAL A 178 -10.93 5.21 -4.45
CA VAL A 178 -9.67 4.44 -4.59
C VAL A 178 -8.95 4.41 -3.23
N ASN A 179 -8.34 3.28 -2.87
CA ASN A 179 -7.53 3.19 -1.65
C ASN A 179 -6.34 4.18 -1.69
N PRO A 180 -6.17 5.10 -0.72
CA PRO A 180 -4.99 5.95 -0.63
C PRO A 180 -3.78 5.22 -0.02
N PHE A 181 -3.93 3.99 0.50
CA PHE A 181 -2.77 3.16 0.79
C PHE A 181 -2.12 2.79 -0.54
N PRO A 182 -0.80 3.03 -0.70
CA PRO A 182 -0.13 2.61 -1.91
C PRO A 182 -0.32 1.10 -1.97
N SER A 183 -0.92 0.62 -3.07
CA SER A 183 -0.65 -0.74 -3.47
C SER A 183 0.88 -0.86 -3.44
N VAL A 184 1.40 -1.90 -2.81
CA VAL A 184 2.85 -2.05 -2.56
C VAL A 184 3.67 -2.10 -3.88
N CYS A 185 3.01 -2.04 -5.03
CA CYS A 185 3.60 -1.92 -6.36
C CYS A 185 3.46 -0.53 -7.02
N GLY A 186 2.92 0.50 -6.35
CA GLY A 186 2.77 1.84 -6.87
C GLY A 186 3.09 2.90 -5.82
N SER A 187 4.20 3.62 -6.01
CA SER A 187 4.52 4.79 -5.18
C SER A 187 3.40 5.84 -5.27
N ARG A 188 3.15 6.53 -4.16
CA ARG A 188 2.14 7.59 -4.07
C ARG A 188 2.40 8.80 -4.99
N ASP A 189 3.54 8.85 -5.65
CA ASP A 189 4.01 10.02 -6.39
C ASP A 189 4.62 9.71 -7.76
N GLY A 190 4.67 8.44 -8.18
CA GLY A 190 5.32 8.04 -9.43
C GLY A 190 6.79 8.46 -9.56
N SER A 191 7.48 8.79 -8.45
CA SER A 191 8.77 9.49 -8.52
C SER A 191 10.01 8.59 -8.41
N HIS A 192 9.86 7.28 -8.30
CA HIS A 192 11.01 6.37 -8.23
C HIS A 192 10.77 5.08 -9.03
N TRP A 193 10.97 5.21 -10.34
CA TRP A 193 11.57 4.20 -11.22
C TRP A 193 12.60 4.90 -12.10
#